data_AF-A0A940RLF1-F1
#
_entry.id   AF-A0A940RLF1-F1
#
_cell.length_a   1.000
_cell.length_b   1.000
_cell.length_c   1.000
_cell.angle_alpha   90.00
_cell.angle_beta   90.00
_cell.angle_gamma   90.00
#
_symmetry.space_group_name_H-M   'P 1'
#
loop_
_entity.id
_entity.type
_entity.pdbx_description
1 polymer ?
#
loop_
_entity_poly.entity_id
_entity_poly.type
_entity_poly.pdbx_seq_one_letter_code
_entity_poly.pdbx_strand_id
1 'polypeptide(L)'
;MRKFITSLTTVATLTLAAVPALGVLQAAHAAEPTTATVSLLGLDLSKPAQAAEFSARVDAAAQDVCGAMARNNAGGDFTMAGCKVAIRQQASAQLTKQQRQGLQMAARATSVSVAAR
;
A
#
# COMPACT_ATOMS: atom_id res chain seq x y z
N MET A 1 34.24 -20.00 27.51
CA MET A 1 34.27 -18.97 26.44
C MET A 1 34.19 -19.66 25.08
N ARG A 2 33.00 -19.78 24.49
CA ARG A 2 32.85 -20.28 23.11
C ARG A 2 31.96 -19.32 22.33
N LYS A 3 32.50 -18.97 21.16
CA LYS A 3 32.19 -17.82 20.31
C LYS A 3 30.82 -17.99 19.66
N PHE A 4 30.03 -16.92 19.67
CA PHE A 4 28.83 -16.79 18.86
C PHE A 4 29.25 -16.61 17.40
N ILE A 5 29.04 -17.63 16.58
CA ILE A 5 29.20 -17.56 15.13
C ILE A 5 27.83 -17.15 14.57
N THR A 6 27.74 -15.88 14.19
CA THR A 6 26.58 -15.30 13.52
C THR A 6 26.55 -15.78 12.07
N SER A 7 25.88 -16.91 11.81
CA SER A 7 25.54 -17.32 10.45
C SER A 7 24.23 -16.66 10.04
N LEU A 8 24.32 -15.51 9.36
CA LEU A 8 23.20 -14.91 8.63
C LEU A 8 22.97 -15.71 7.35
N THR A 9 22.22 -16.80 7.44
CA THR A 9 21.71 -17.51 6.27
C THR A 9 20.51 -16.73 5.70
N THR A 10 20.81 -16.05 4.60
CA THR A 10 19.93 -15.82 3.43
C THR A 10 18.53 -16.42 3.53
N VAL A 11 17.53 -15.55 3.69
CA VAL A 11 16.12 -15.90 3.63
C VAL A 11 15.78 -16.33 2.20
N ALA A 12 15.52 -17.63 2.03
CA ALA A 12 14.99 -18.19 0.79
C ALA A 12 13.53 -17.76 0.64
N THR A 13 13.23 -17.10 -0.47
CA THR A 13 11.90 -16.75 -0.94
C THR A 13 11.11 -18.02 -1.28
N LEU A 14 10.12 -18.36 -0.45
CA LEU A 14 9.08 -19.33 -0.78
C LEU A 14 7.79 -18.58 -1.13
N THR A 15 7.54 -18.48 -2.43
CA THR A 15 6.27 -18.07 -3.03
C THR A 15 5.20 -19.12 -2.74
N LEU A 16 4.25 -18.82 -1.85
CA LEU A 16 2.92 -19.43 -1.92
C LEU A 16 1.98 -18.46 -2.62
N ALA A 17 1.45 -18.93 -3.75
CA ALA A 17 0.36 -18.33 -4.49
C ALA A 17 -0.89 -18.21 -3.60
N ALA A 18 -1.08 -17.04 -3.03
CA ALA A 18 -2.39 -16.54 -2.68
C ALA A 18 -2.41 -15.14 -3.27
N VAL A 19 -2.96 -14.97 -4.47
CA VAL A 19 -3.24 -13.65 -5.01
C VAL A 19 -4.25 -13.04 -4.05
N PRO A 20 -3.89 -12.09 -3.17
CA PRO A 20 -4.89 -11.28 -2.53
C PRO A 20 -5.25 -10.31 -3.65
N ALA A 21 -6.24 -10.67 -4.46
CA ALA A 21 -6.91 -9.70 -5.30
C ALA A 21 -7.56 -8.73 -4.32
N LEU A 22 -6.80 -7.75 -3.84
CA LEU A 22 -7.28 -6.67 -3.02
C LEU A 22 -8.08 -5.77 -3.96
N GLY A 23 -9.27 -6.26 -4.31
CA GLY A 23 -10.33 -5.45 -4.86
C GLY A 23 -10.65 -4.43 -3.80
N VAL A 24 -10.33 -3.17 -4.10
CA VAL A 24 -10.79 -1.99 -3.36
C VAL A 24 -12.31 -1.91 -3.62
N LEU A 25 -13.07 -2.83 -3.03
CA LEU A 25 -14.53 -2.90 -3.12
C LEU A 25 -15.11 -1.86 -2.15
N GLN A 26 -15.47 -0.69 -2.67
CA GLN A 26 -16.49 0.15 -2.05
C GLN A 26 -17.82 -0.12 -2.75
N ALA A 27 -18.82 -0.44 -1.93
CA ALA A 27 -20.20 -0.67 -2.32
C ALA A 27 -20.91 0.66 -2.61
N ALA A 28 -21.76 0.63 -3.66
CA ALA A 28 -22.69 1.67 -4.12
C ALA A 28 -21.96 2.90 -4.71
N HIS A 29 -22.22 3.41 -5.92
CA HIS A 29 -23.50 3.76 -6.53
C HIS A 29 -23.35 3.84 -8.07
N ALA A 30 -24.23 3.16 -8.81
CA ALA A 30 -24.80 3.49 -10.13
C ALA A 30 -23.94 4.01 -11.32
N ALA A 31 -22.62 4.02 -11.25
CA ALA A 31 -21.73 4.08 -12.39
C ALA A 31 -20.74 2.93 -12.24
N GLU A 32 -20.33 2.31 -13.35
CA GLU A 32 -19.42 1.15 -13.35
C GLU A 32 -18.32 1.30 -12.28
N PRO A 33 -18.15 0.31 -11.39
CA PRO A 33 -17.26 0.47 -10.25
C PRO A 33 -15.86 0.75 -10.79
N THR A 34 -15.35 1.95 -10.54
CA THR A 34 -13.99 2.32 -10.91
C THR A 34 -13.05 1.55 -9.99
N THR A 35 -12.74 0.33 -10.39
CA THR A 35 -11.90 -0.59 -9.64
C THR A 35 -10.46 -0.42 -10.09
N ALA A 36 -9.56 -0.17 -9.15
CA ALA A 36 -8.13 -0.21 -9.38
C ALA A 36 -7.52 -1.32 -8.53
N THR A 37 -6.74 -2.18 -9.16
CA THR A 37 -6.03 -3.27 -8.50
C THR A 37 -4.62 -2.85 -8.17
N VAL A 38 -4.27 -2.87 -6.88
CA VAL A 38 -2.89 -2.63 -6.43
C VAL A 38 -2.25 -3.98 -6.11
N SER A 39 -1.26 -4.37 -6.91
CA SER A 39 -0.53 -5.62 -6.69
C SER A 39 0.52 -5.49 -5.58
N LEU A 40 0.52 -6.46 -4.67
CA LEU A 40 1.56 -6.65 -3.64
C LEU A 40 2.63 -7.67 -4.07
N LEU A 41 2.54 -8.23 -5.28
CA LEU A 41 3.47 -9.24 -5.76
C LEU A 41 4.90 -8.68 -5.79
N GLY A 42 5.81 -9.36 -5.09
CA GLY A 42 7.22 -8.99 -5.02
C GLY A 42 7.55 -7.88 -4.01
N LEU A 43 6.57 -7.39 -3.24
CA LEU A 43 6.77 -6.32 -2.26
C LEU A 43 6.82 -6.85 -0.83
N ASP A 44 7.96 -6.66 -0.18
CA ASP A 44 8.16 -6.76 1.26
C ASP A 44 8.02 -5.37 1.88
N LEU A 45 6.84 -5.12 2.46
CA LEU A 45 6.51 -3.82 3.06
C LEU A 45 7.35 -3.48 4.30
N SER A 46 8.15 -4.41 4.80
CA SER A 46 9.12 -4.15 5.88
C SER A 46 10.35 -3.40 5.38
N LYS A 47 10.60 -3.40 4.06
CA LYS A 47 11.73 -2.71 3.43
C LYS A 47 11.31 -1.30 2.97
N PRO A 48 12.01 -0.23 3.38
CA PRO A 48 11.64 1.15 3.06
C PRO A 48 11.41 1.43 1.57
N ALA A 49 12.30 0.94 0.70
CA ALA A 49 12.19 1.13 -0.74
C ALA A 49 10.93 0.47 -1.33
N GLN A 50 10.60 -0.73 -0.88
CA GLN A 50 9.44 -1.49 -1.38
C GLN A 50 8.14 -0.98 -0.77
N ALA A 51 8.15 -0.51 0.48
CA ALA A 51 7.02 0.19 1.08
C ALA A 51 6.72 1.51 0.33
N ALA A 52 7.76 2.25 -0.07
CA ALA A 52 7.60 3.45 -0.90
C ALA A 52 7.02 3.10 -2.28
N GLU A 53 7.44 1.99 -2.88
CA GLU A 53 6.89 1.50 -4.14
C GLU A 53 5.41 1.12 -4.01
N PHE A 54 5.01 0.44 -2.92
CA PHE A 54 3.61 0.18 -2.64
C PHE A 54 2.80 1.48 -2.51
N SER A 55 3.32 2.46 -1.74
CA SER A 55 2.67 3.77 -1.60
C SER A 55 2.50 4.47 -2.94
N ALA A 56 3.51 4.43 -3.81
CA ALA A 56 3.46 5.01 -5.14
C ALA A 56 2.39 4.32 -6.02
N ARG A 57 2.26 3.00 -5.94
CA ARG A 57 1.23 2.24 -6.66
C ARG A 57 -0.18 2.60 -6.16
N VAL A 58 -0.36 2.73 -4.85
CA VAL A 58 -1.63 3.20 -4.26
C VAL A 58 -1.96 4.62 -4.70
N ASP A 59 -0.97 5.51 -4.73
CA ASP A 59 -1.15 6.91 -5.14
C ASP A 59 -1.48 7.06 -6.62
N ALA A 60 -0.90 6.23 -7.49
CA ALA A 60 -1.26 6.16 -8.91
C ALA A 60 -2.70 5.67 -9.09
N ALA A 61 -3.05 4.54 -8.46
CA ALA A 61 -4.41 4.02 -8.47
C ALA A 61 -5.43 5.04 -7.92
N ALA A 62 -5.06 5.78 -6.87
CA ALA A 62 -5.90 6.81 -6.32
C ALA A 62 -6.10 7.99 -7.28
N GLN A 63 -5.10 8.36 -8.07
CA GLN A 63 -5.25 9.40 -9.09
C GLN A 63 -6.23 8.98 -10.18
N ASP A 64 -6.15 7.74 -10.64
CA ASP A 64 -7.05 7.22 -11.68
C ASP A 64 -8.49 7.15 -11.18
N VAL A 65 -8.71 6.53 -10.01
CA VAL A 65 -10.04 6.35 -9.41
C VAL A 65 -10.65 7.69 -9.02
N CYS A 66 -9.91 8.54 -8.30
CA CYS A 66 -10.41 9.85 -7.91
C CYS A 66 -10.59 10.78 -9.11
N GLY A 67 -9.77 10.63 -10.16
CA GLY A 67 -9.91 11.37 -11.42
C GLY A 67 -11.18 10.99 -12.17
N ALA A 68 -11.50 9.70 -12.25
CA ALA A 68 -12.75 9.22 -12.82
C ALA A 68 -13.97 9.66 -11.99
N MET A 69 -13.87 9.54 -10.65
CA MET A 69 -14.94 10.02 -9.76
C MET A 69 -15.13 11.53 -9.85
N ALA A 70 -14.08 12.33 -9.95
CA ALA A 70 -14.20 13.77 -10.12
C ALA A 70 -14.95 14.16 -11.40
N ARG A 71 -14.79 13.39 -12.48
CA ARG A 71 -15.50 13.60 -13.75
C ARG A 71 -16.97 13.18 -13.67
N ASN A 72 -17.29 12.17 -12.86
CA ASN A 72 -18.63 11.57 -12.78
C ASN A 72 -19.45 12.02 -11.55
N ASN A 73 -18.82 12.57 -10.51
CA ASN A 73 -19.41 13.01 -9.25
C ASN A 73 -19.04 14.48 -8.98
N ALA A 74 -19.62 15.38 -9.76
CA ALA A 74 -19.52 16.83 -9.55
C ALA A 74 -20.40 17.35 -8.39
N GLY A 75 -20.75 16.50 -7.42
CA GLY A 75 -21.49 16.90 -6.21
C GLY A 75 -20.60 17.64 -5.22
N GLY A 76 -21.18 18.54 -4.41
CA GLY A 76 -20.44 19.54 -3.63
C GLY A 76 -19.51 19.00 -2.52
N ASP A 77 -19.74 17.80 -2.00
CA ASP A 77 -18.92 17.22 -0.92
C ASP A 77 -17.68 16.46 -1.42
N PHE A 78 -17.55 16.25 -2.73
CA PHE A 78 -16.40 15.57 -3.28
C PHE A 78 -15.15 16.45 -3.22
N THR A 79 -14.08 15.92 -2.61
CA THR A 79 -12.75 16.51 -2.72
C THR A 79 -11.75 15.47 -3.22
N MET A 80 -10.88 15.90 -4.15
CA MET A 80 -9.79 15.08 -4.64
C MET A 80 -8.90 14.59 -3.49
N ALA A 81 -8.65 15.45 -2.49
CA ALA A 81 -7.86 15.11 -1.32
C ALA A 81 -8.55 14.04 -0.45
N GLY A 82 -9.84 14.23 -0.14
CA GLY A 82 -10.63 13.27 0.65
C GLY A 82 -10.73 11.91 -0.02
N CYS A 83 -10.92 11.88 -1.34
CA CYS A 83 -10.92 10.65 -2.12
C CYS A 83 -9.58 9.91 -2.02
N LYS A 84 -8.46 10.60 -2.24
CA LYS A 84 -7.12 9.96 -2.14
C LYS A 84 -6.86 9.42 -0.74
N VAL A 85 -7.30 10.13 0.30
CA VAL A 85 -7.21 9.67 1.69
C VAL A 85 -8.04 8.41 1.91
N ALA A 86 -9.28 8.35 1.39
CA ALA A 86 -10.15 7.18 1.51
C ALA A 86 -9.52 5.94 0.83
N ILE A 87 -8.97 6.09 -0.38
CA ILE A 87 -8.33 5.00 -1.11
C ILE A 87 -7.09 4.47 -0.36
N ARG A 88 -6.26 5.36 0.20
CA ARG A 88 -5.11 4.94 1.02
C ARG A 88 -5.54 4.18 2.27
N GLN A 89 -6.59 4.65 2.96
CA GLN A 89 -7.14 3.96 4.11
C GLN A 89 -7.66 2.57 3.74
N GLN A 90 -8.39 2.45 2.63
CA GLN A 90 -8.87 1.17 2.16
C GLN A 90 -7.75 0.23 1.74
N ALA A 91 -6.75 0.71 1.01
CA ALA A 91 -5.56 -0.06 0.67
C ALA A 91 -4.86 -0.59 1.93
N SER A 92 -4.77 0.23 2.99
CA SER A 92 -4.21 -0.20 4.27
C SER A 92 -5.08 -1.21 5.02
N ALA A 93 -6.41 -1.08 4.95
CA ALA A 93 -7.35 -2.00 5.59
C ALA A 93 -7.32 -3.40 4.97
N GLN A 94 -6.97 -3.47 3.69
CA GLN A 94 -6.80 -4.70 2.93
C GLN A 94 -5.47 -5.44 3.24
N LEU A 95 -4.52 -4.79 3.93
CA LEU A 95 -3.26 -5.41 4.34
C LEU A 95 -3.43 -6.30 5.57
N THR A 96 -2.67 -7.39 5.63
CA THR A 96 -2.56 -8.20 6.85
C THR A 96 -1.95 -7.39 8.00
N LYS A 97 -2.13 -7.85 9.24
CA LYS A 97 -1.52 -7.19 10.43
C LYS A 97 0.00 -7.04 10.28
N GLN A 98 0.68 -8.09 9.81
CA GLN A 98 2.14 -8.08 9.61
C GLN A 98 2.56 -7.10 8.52
N GLN A 99 1.84 -7.05 7.40
CA GLN A 99 2.09 -6.10 6.32
C GLN A 99 1.91 -4.65 6.77
N ARG A 100 0.87 -4.35 7.56
CA ARG A 100 0.67 -3.02 8.16
C ARG A 100 1.80 -2.65 9.11
N GLN A 101 2.25 -3.58 9.94
CA GLN A 101 3.38 -3.36 10.84
C GLN A 101 4.68 -3.10 10.06
N GLY A 102 4.97 -3.90 9.03
CA GLY A 102 6.11 -3.68 8.14
C GLY A 102 6.08 -2.29 7.53
N LEU A 103 4.93 -1.88 6.99
CA LEU A 103 4.75 -0.57 6.38
C LEU A 103 4.95 0.59 7.37
N GLN A 104 4.46 0.45 8.61
CA GLN A 104 4.68 1.44 9.67
C GLN A 104 6.16 1.54 10.08
N MET A 105 6.86 0.41 10.15
CA MET A 105 8.29 0.39 10.47
C MET A 105 9.13 1.00 9.34
N ALA A 106 8.80 0.69 8.09
CA ALA A 106 9.41 1.27 6.91
C ALA A 106 9.23 2.80 6.85
N ALA A 107 8.04 3.31 7.20
CA ALA A 107 7.78 4.75 7.28
C ALA A 107 8.67 5.44 8.33
N ARG A 108 8.84 4.82 9.51
CA ARG A 108 9.72 5.33 10.58
C ARG A 108 11.20 5.32 10.19
N ALA A 109 11.66 4.29 9.50
CA ALA A 109 13.04 4.22 9.01
C ALA A 109 13.34 5.32 7.98
N THR A 110 12.36 5.63 7.13
CA THR A 110 12.46 6.71 6.14
C THR A 110 12.54 8.08 6.81
N SER A 111 11.70 8.36 7.82
CA SER A 111 11.72 9.64 8.54
C SER A 111 13.04 9.88 9.27
N VAL A 112 13.64 8.84 9.86
CA VAL A 112 14.96 8.95 10.51
C VAL A 112 16.05 9.28 9.49
N SER A 113 15.98 8.70 8.30
CA SER A 113 16.96 8.95 7.22
C SER A 113 16.89 10.38 6.66
N VAL A 114 15.70 11.01 6.68
CA VAL A 114 15.52 12.41 6.28
C VAL A 114 15.98 13.37 7.37
N ALA A 115 15.71 13.07 8.64
CA ALA A 115 16.14 13.90 9.77
C ALA A 115 17.66 13.88 10.02
N ALA A 116 18.36 12.85 9.52
CA ALA A 116 19.81 12.73 9.61
C ALA A 116 20.57 13.37 8.44
N ARG A 117 19.87 14.04 7.50
CA ARG A 117 20.45 14.72 6.34
C ARG A 117 20.50 16.23 6.53
#